data_AF-L1QCX9-F1
#
_entry.id   AF-L1QCX9-F1
#
_cell.length_a   1.000
_cell.length_b   1.000
_cell.length_c   1.000
_cell.angle_alpha   90.00
_cell.angle_beta   90.00
_cell.angle_gamma   90.00
#
_symmetry.space_group_name_H-M   'P 1'
#
loop_
_entity.id
_entity.type
_entity.pdbx_description
1 polymer ?
#
loop_
_entity_poly.entity_id
_entity_poly.type
_entity_poly.pdbx_seq_one_letter_code
_entity_poly.pdbx_strand_id
1 'polypeptide(L)'
;MVILYTVDNGNYISLRNITLDEMTARGIKKNIYINLTNLCPCACTFCLRKTKEMSESNSLWLKREPTVEEVINEFENIDLSKCDEIIFCGFGEPTERINDLVKISKYIKEKNPKAKIRINTNGLGDLINNKKIAPLLKDLIDTVSISLNASTEEEYYKLTQSKFGIKS
;
A
#
# COMPACT_ATOMS: atom_id res chain seq x y z
N MET A 1 -6.39 -14.47 -2.12
CA MET A 1 -6.12 -13.06 -2.46
C MET A 1 -4.71 -12.74 -2.03
N VAL A 2 -4.06 -11.78 -2.68
CA VAL A 2 -2.68 -11.39 -2.36
C VAL A 2 -2.73 -10.26 -1.34
N ILE A 3 -2.37 -10.56 -0.09
CA ILE A 3 -2.34 -9.59 1.02
C ILE A 3 -0.94 -8.99 1.14
N LEU A 4 0.07 -9.83 1.38
CA LEU A 4 1.47 -9.44 1.36
C LEU A 4 2.13 -9.90 0.07
N TYR A 5 2.90 -9.02 -0.55
CA TYR A 5 3.60 -9.34 -1.78
C TYR A 5 4.94 -8.61 -1.90
N THR A 6 5.74 -9.06 -2.84
CA THR A 6 6.91 -8.33 -3.35
C THR A 6 6.81 -8.15 -4.86
N VAL A 7 7.67 -7.32 -5.42
CA VAL A 7 7.70 -7.02 -6.85
C VAL A 7 9.02 -7.50 -7.45
N ASP A 8 8.92 -8.26 -8.53
CA ASP A 8 10.07 -8.69 -9.33
C ASP A 8 9.78 -8.44 -10.81
N ASN A 9 10.52 -7.51 -11.42
CA ASN A 9 10.40 -7.17 -12.84
C ASN A 9 8.96 -6.92 -13.32
N GLY A 10 8.14 -6.25 -12.50
CA GLY A 10 6.74 -5.94 -12.80
C GLY A 10 5.73 -7.06 -12.50
N ASN A 11 6.19 -8.17 -11.91
CA ASN A 11 5.35 -9.24 -11.39
C ASN A 11 5.12 -9.10 -9.89
N TYR A 12 3.88 -9.29 -9.47
CA TYR A 12 3.49 -9.31 -8.07
C TYR A 12 3.58 -10.74 -7.54
N ILE A 13 4.51 -10.98 -6.61
CA ILE A 13 4.74 -12.29 -6.02
C ILE A 13 4.19 -12.28 -4.60
N SER A 14 3.17 -13.10 -4.34
CA SER A 14 2.66 -13.34 -2.99
C SER A 14 3.76 -13.87 -2.08
N LEU A 15 3.88 -13.35 -0.86
CA LEU A 15 4.86 -13.85 0.12
C LEU A 15 4.54 -15.27 0.62
N ARG A 16 3.36 -15.80 0.33
CA ARG A 16 3.08 -17.23 0.52
C ARG A 16 3.85 -18.14 -0.45
N ASN A 17 4.41 -17.57 -1.52
CA ASN A 17 5.06 -18.30 -2.61
C ASN A 17 6.57 -17.99 -2.72
N ILE A 18 7.12 -17.14 -1.84
CA ILE A 18 8.53 -16.78 -1.85
C ILE A 18 8.99 -16.39 -0.44
N THR A 19 10.17 -16.85 -0.05
CA THR A 19 10.82 -16.50 1.22
C THR A 19 11.80 -15.33 1.06
N LEU A 20 12.16 -14.66 2.16
CA LEU A 20 13.14 -13.56 2.13
C LEU A 20 14.53 -14.00 1.63
N ASP A 21 14.91 -15.25 1.89
CA ASP A 21 16.19 -15.81 1.44
C ASP A 21 16.17 -16.07 -0.08
N GLU A 22 15.06 -16.59 -0.62
CA GLU A 22 14.87 -16.72 -2.07
C GLU A 22 14.84 -15.37 -2.77
N MET A 23 14.22 -14.34 -2.17
CA MET A 23 14.28 -12.98 -2.70
C MET A 23 15.72 -12.51 -2.83
N THR A 24 16.53 -12.69 -1.77
CA THR A 24 17.95 -12.33 -1.76
C THR A 24 18.73 -13.10 -2.83
N ALA A 25 18.52 -14.42 -2.94
CA ALA A 25 19.18 -15.26 -3.93
C ALA A 25 18.86 -14.85 -5.39
N ARG A 26 17.68 -14.25 -5.62
CA ARG A 26 17.25 -13.72 -6.92
C ARG A 26 17.63 -12.25 -7.13
N GLY A 27 18.30 -11.61 -6.18
CA GLY A 27 18.63 -10.18 -6.24
C GLY A 27 17.41 -9.25 -6.06
N ILE A 28 16.31 -9.76 -5.52
CA ILE A 28 15.09 -8.99 -5.22
C ILE A 28 15.28 -8.34 -3.84
N LYS A 29 14.98 -7.05 -3.73
CA LYS A 29 14.97 -6.34 -2.44
C LYS A 29 13.90 -6.92 -1.53
N LYS A 30 14.18 -7.02 -0.23
CA LYS A 30 13.25 -7.52 0.81
C LYS A 30 12.22 -6.46 1.20
N ASN A 31 11.61 -5.84 0.19
CA ASN A 31 10.50 -4.93 0.31
C ASN A 31 9.20 -5.75 0.38
N ILE A 32 8.41 -5.50 1.42
CA ILE A 32 7.14 -6.17 1.68
C ILE A 32 6.01 -5.17 1.48
N TYR A 33 5.14 -5.44 0.52
CA TYR A 33 4.01 -4.59 0.18
C TYR A 33 2.73 -5.12 0.81
N ILE A 34 1.93 -4.25 1.41
CA ILE A 34 0.63 -4.54 2.01
C ILE A 34 -0.46 -4.05 1.06
N ASN A 35 -1.15 -5.00 0.42
CA ASN A 35 -2.31 -4.75 -0.41
C ASN A 35 -3.58 -4.68 0.45
N LEU A 36 -3.86 -3.50 0.99
CA LEU A 36 -4.84 -3.34 2.06
C LEU A 36 -6.28 -3.18 1.57
N THR A 37 -6.50 -2.55 0.41
CA THR A 37 -7.86 -2.21 -0.06
C THR A 37 -7.95 -2.03 -1.57
N ASN A 38 -9.15 -2.23 -2.11
CA ASN A 38 -9.50 -1.87 -3.49
C ASN A 38 -10.12 -0.45 -3.58
N LEU A 39 -10.52 0.14 -2.45
CA LEU A 39 -11.14 1.47 -2.40
C LEU A 39 -10.13 2.53 -2.81
N CYS A 40 -10.57 3.50 -3.59
CA CYS A 40 -9.78 4.68 -3.95
C CYS A 40 -10.75 5.80 -4.35
N PRO A 41 -10.55 7.05 -3.89
CA PRO A 41 -11.41 8.16 -4.30
C PRO A 41 -11.11 8.62 -5.73
N CYS A 42 -9.96 8.22 -6.29
CA CYS A 42 -9.53 8.57 -7.63
C CYS A 42 -9.88 7.46 -8.63
N ALA A 43 -10.23 7.87 -9.84
CA ALA A 43 -10.47 6.99 -10.98
C ALA A 43 -9.48 7.29 -12.10
N CYS A 44 -8.18 7.42 -11.77
CA CYS A 44 -7.16 8.01 -12.64
C CYS A 44 -7.17 7.42 -14.06
N THR A 45 -6.96 8.28 -15.05
CA THR A 45 -6.92 7.90 -16.48
C THR A 45 -5.81 6.89 -16.79
N PHE A 46 -4.71 6.93 -16.02
CA PHE A 46 -3.56 6.02 -16.11
C PHE A 46 -3.60 4.87 -15.09
N CYS A 47 -4.70 4.68 -14.35
CA CYS A 47 -4.75 3.66 -13.30
C CYS A 47 -4.62 2.25 -13.91
N LEU A 48 -3.74 1.42 -13.35
CA LEU A 48 -3.55 0.02 -13.79
C LEU A 48 -4.84 -0.80 -13.72
N ARG A 49 -5.74 -0.46 -12.78
CA ARG A 49 -7.08 -1.05 -12.66
C ARG A 49 -7.95 -0.90 -13.91
N LYS A 50 -7.67 0.09 -14.76
CA LYS A 50 -8.37 0.37 -16.02
C LYS A 50 -7.53 0.04 -17.24
N THR A 51 -6.21 0.22 -17.17
CA THR A 51 -5.33 0.29 -18.34
C THR A 51 -4.53 -0.97 -18.59
N LYS A 52 -4.38 -1.86 -17.61
CA LYS A 52 -3.60 -3.09 -17.74
C LYS A 52 -4.54 -4.28 -17.79
N GLU A 53 -4.50 -5.05 -18.87
CA GLU A 53 -5.01 -6.41 -18.86
C GLU A 53 -4.11 -7.23 -17.94
N MET A 54 -4.67 -7.68 -16.82
CA MET A 54 -3.93 -8.43 -15.82
C MET A 54 -4.36 -9.88 -15.88
N SER A 55 -3.40 -10.80 -16.06
CA SER A 55 -3.68 -12.20 -15.80
C SER A 55 -4.09 -12.38 -14.34
N GLU A 56 -4.99 -13.33 -14.07
CA GLU A 56 -5.39 -13.64 -12.69
C GLU A 56 -4.18 -13.97 -11.80
N SER A 57 -3.14 -14.57 -12.39
CA SER A 57 -1.87 -14.93 -11.74
C SER A 57 -0.99 -13.74 -11.35
N ASN A 58 -1.23 -12.55 -11.90
CA ASN A 58 -0.42 -11.35 -11.66
C ASN A 58 -1.33 -10.14 -11.36
N SER A 59 -2.30 -10.32 -10.47
CA SER A 59 -3.30 -9.32 -10.10
C SER A 59 -3.30 -9.05 -8.60
N LEU A 60 -3.46 -7.79 -8.20
CA LEU A 60 -3.66 -7.36 -6.81
C LEU A 60 -5.13 -7.11 -6.49
N TRP A 61 -6.07 -7.45 -7.37
CA TRP A 61 -7.49 -7.32 -7.05
C TRP A 61 -7.86 -8.20 -5.86
N LEU A 62 -8.29 -7.56 -4.78
CA LEU A 62 -8.76 -8.27 -3.59
C LEU A 62 -10.17 -8.82 -3.84
N LYS A 63 -10.42 -10.08 -3.46
CA LYS A 63 -11.78 -10.68 -3.52
C LYS A 63 -12.73 -10.02 -2.51
N ARG A 64 -12.17 -9.55 -1.39
CA ARG A 64 -12.79 -8.70 -0.37
C ARG A 64 -11.69 -7.97 0.38
N GLU A 65 -12.06 -6.95 1.13
CA GLU A 65 -11.15 -6.30 2.07
C GLU A 65 -10.60 -7.32 3.09
N PRO A 66 -9.26 -7.45 3.25
CA PRO A 66 -8.67 -8.30 4.30
C PRO A 66 -8.90 -7.68 5.67
N THR A 67 -9.08 -8.48 6.72
CA THR A 67 -9.15 -7.95 8.09
C THR A 67 -7.77 -7.58 8.61
N VAL A 68 -7.70 -6.80 9.70
CA VAL A 68 -6.41 -6.47 10.35
C VAL A 68 -5.69 -7.73 10.81
N GLU A 69 -6.44 -8.69 11.37
CA GLU A 69 -5.93 -9.97 11.85
C GLU A 69 -5.35 -10.80 10.69
N GLU A 70 -6.02 -10.84 9.54
CA GLU A 70 -5.49 -11.53 8.36
C GLU A 70 -4.17 -10.93 7.89
N VAL A 71 -4.04 -9.59 7.89
CA VAL A 71 -2.78 -8.94 7.53
C VAL A 71 -1.69 -9.26 8.57
N ILE A 72 -2.01 -9.18 9.86
CA ILE A 72 -1.08 -9.48 10.95
C ILE A 72 -0.59 -10.94 10.90
N ASN A 73 -1.50 -11.88 10.64
CA ASN A 73 -1.17 -13.31 10.56
C ASN A 73 -0.19 -13.61 9.41
N GLU A 74 -0.25 -12.89 8.29
CA GLU A 74 0.75 -13.03 7.22
C GLU A 74 2.15 -12.60 7.65
N PHE A 75 2.26 -11.68 8.63
CA PHE A 75 3.55 -11.24 9.17
C PHE A 75 4.12 -12.17 10.24
N GLU A 76 3.34 -13.08 10.84
CA GLU A 76 3.82 -13.95 11.94
C GLU A 76 5.01 -14.83 11.54
N ASN A 77 5.07 -15.25 10.27
CA ASN A 77 6.14 -16.10 9.74
C ASN A 77 7.28 -15.30 9.07
N ILE A 78 7.27 -13.97 9.17
CA ILE A 78 8.25 -13.11 8.54
C ILE A 78 9.18 -12.52 9.60
N ASP A 79 10.47 -12.77 9.46
CA ASP A 79 11.49 -12.09 10.26
C ASP A 79 11.60 -10.61 9.82
N LEU A 80 10.85 -9.74 10.50
CA LEU A 80 10.80 -8.31 10.22
C LEU A 80 12.16 -7.60 10.35
N SER A 81 13.13 -8.20 11.05
CA SER A 81 14.48 -7.63 11.16
C SER A 81 15.28 -7.76 9.86
N LYS A 82 14.89 -8.68 8.98
CA LYS A 82 15.50 -8.92 7.68
C LYS A 82 14.83 -8.15 6.54
N CYS A 83 13.68 -7.52 6.78
CA CYS A 83 12.97 -6.73 5.79
C CYS A 83 13.68 -5.39 5.54
N ASP A 84 13.79 -4.99 4.27
CA ASP A 84 14.39 -3.71 3.89
C ASP A 84 13.40 -2.55 4.12
N GLU A 85 12.12 -2.75 3.77
CA GLU A 85 11.04 -1.77 3.88
C GLU A 85 9.67 -2.49 3.87
N ILE A 86 8.71 -1.98 4.64
CA ILE A 86 7.30 -2.42 4.62
C ILE A 86 6.45 -1.28 4.07
N ILE A 87 5.63 -1.55 3.05
CA ILE A 87 5.04 -0.51 2.21
C ILE A 87 3.54 -0.73 2.09
N PHE A 88 2.72 0.20 2.57
CA PHE A 88 1.29 0.22 2.25
C PHE A 88 1.09 0.70 0.81
N CYS A 89 0.83 -0.24 -0.09
CA CYS A 89 0.65 0.01 -1.52
C CYS A 89 -0.05 -1.20 -2.16
N GLY A 90 -1.04 -0.92 -3.00
CA GLY A 90 -1.87 -1.90 -3.69
C GLY A 90 -2.64 -1.25 -4.83
N PHE A 91 -3.80 -1.80 -5.20
CA PHE A 91 -4.67 -1.18 -6.22
C PHE A 91 -5.58 -0.07 -5.68
N GLY A 92 -5.81 -0.03 -4.38
CA GLY A 92 -6.53 1.04 -3.71
C GLY A 92 -5.63 2.09 -3.07
N GLU A 93 -6.28 3.06 -2.43
CA GLU A 93 -5.68 4.11 -1.61
C GLU A 93 -5.66 3.64 -0.15
N PRO A 94 -4.48 3.39 0.45
CA PRO A 94 -4.39 2.84 1.80
C PRO A 94 -5.05 3.70 2.89
N THR A 95 -5.15 5.02 2.68
CA THR A 95 -5.79 5.93 3.65
C THR A 95 -7.32 5.82 3.71
N GLU A 96 -7.98 5.12 2.76
CA GLU A 96 -9.40 4.70 2.89
C GLU A 96 -9.61 3.79 4.12
N ARG A 97 -8.54 3.14 4.60
CA ARG A 97 -8.55 2.29 5.79
C ARG A 97 -7.55 2.75 6.86
N ILE A 98 -7.52 4.06 7.14
CA ILE A 98 -6.53 4.67 8.05
C ILE A 98 -6.44 3.99 9.42
N ASN A 99 -7.58 3.58 10.01
CA ASN A 99 -7.58 2.95 11.34
C ASN A 99 -6.92 1.57 11.31
N ASP A 100 -7.10 0.82 10.24
CA ASP A 100 -6.50 -0.52 10.06
C ASP A 100 -5.00 -0.39 9.77
N LEU A 101 -4.64 0.57 8.91
CA LEU A 101 -3.24 0.92 8.65
C LEU A 101 -2.50 1.25 9.95
N VAL A 102 -3.09 2.07 10.83
CA VAL A 102 -2.50 2.42 12.14
C VAL A 102 -2.33 1.19 13.02
N LYS A 103 -3.34 0.31 13.12
CA LYS A 103 -3.25 -0.91 13.92
C LYS A 103 -2.15 -1.86 13.42
N ILE A 104 -2.08 -2.07 12.12
CA ILE A 104 -1.06 -2.91 11.48
C ILE A 104 0.34 -2.31 11.70
N SER A 105 0.47 -0.99 11.54
CA SER A 105 1.76 -0.31 11.76
C SER A 105 2.24 -0.42 13.21
N LYS A 106 1.33 -0.31 14.18
CA LYS A 106 1.65 -0.53 15.61
C LYS A 106 2.17 -1.94 15.85
N TYR A 107 1.47 -2.96 15.35
CA TYR A 107 1.92 -4.35 15.45
C TYR A 107 3.34 -4.54 14.89
N ILE A 108 3.61 -3.99 13.69
CA ILE A 108 4.93 -4.07 13.07
C ILE A 108 6.00 -3.40 13.93
N LYS A 109 5.74 -2.18 14.44
CA LYS A 109 6.68 -1.44 15.30
C LYS A 109 6.88 -2.11 16.67
N GLU A 110 5.87 -2.77 17.23
CA GLU A 110 6.00 -3.57 18.46
C GLU A 110 6.92 -4.77 18.27
N LYS A 111 6.84 -5.44 17.11
CA LYS A 111 7.70 -6.58 16.76
C LYS A 111 9.10 -6.18 16.34
N ASN A 112 9.23 -5.06 15.63
CA ASN A 112 10.51 -4.49 15.25
C ASN A 112 10.42 -2.95 15.27
N PRO A 113 10.87 -2.29 16.36
CA PRO A 113 10.84 -0.83 16.48
C PRO A 113 11.63 -0.10 15.39
N LYS A 114 12.59 -0.77 14.75
CA LYS A 114 13.43 -0.24 13.67
C LYS A 114 12.88 -0.52 12.27
N ALA A 115 11.74 -1.21 12.15
CA ALA A 115 11.11 -1.48 10.85
C ALA A 115 10.84 -0.16 10.13
N LYS A 116 11.26 -0.07 8.86
CA LYS A 116 10.99 1.08 8.00
C LYS A 116 9.63 0.89 7.34
N ILE A 117 8.68 1.76 7.64
CA ILE A 117 7.32 1.70 7.11
C ILE A 117 7.07 2.90 6.20
N ARG A 118 6.67 2.63 4.96
CA ARG A 118 6.26 3.64 3.97
C ARG A 118 4.78 3.52 3.64
N ILE A 119 4.14 4.65 3.37
CA ILE A 119 2.84 4.71 2.70
C ILE A 119 2.99 5.31 1.31
N ASN A 120 2.42 4.66 0.30
CA ASN A 120 2.21 5.24 -1.02
C ASN A 120 0.76 5.72 -1.11
N THR A 121 0.55 7.01 -1.30
CA THR A 121 -0.78 7.63 -1.24
C THR A 121 -1.00 8.62 -2.37
N ASN A 122 -2.26 8.86 -2.74
CA ASN A 122 -2.69 9.98 -3.57
C ASN A 122 -2.69 11.33 -2.82
N GLY A 123 -2.40 11.35 -1.51
CA GLY A 123 -2.30 12.58 -0.71
C GLY A 123 -3.65 13.10 -0.19
N LEU A 124 -4.77 12.43 -0.49
CA LEU A 124 -6.12 12.90 -0.16
C LEU A 124 -6.63 12.40 1.20
N GLY A 125 -5.75 11.88 2.05
CA GLY A 125 -6.11 11.18 3.29
C GLY A 125 -7.01 11.98 4.23
N ASP A 126 -6.79 13.29 4.35
CA ASP A 126 -7.63 14.18 5.17
C ASP A 126 -9.07 14.28 4.63
N LEU A 127 -9.22 14.41 3.30
CA LEU A 127 -10.53 14.49 2.62
C LEU A 127 -11.27 13.16 2.68
N ILE A 128 -10.55 12.04 2.54
CA ILE A 128 -11.10 10.69 2.65
C ILE A 128 -11.69 10.46 4.04
N ASN A 129 -11.00 10.92 5.08
CA ASN A 129 -11.34 10.60 6.47
C ASN A 129 -12.07 11.72 7.21
N ASN A 130 -12.32 12.86 6.57
CA ASN A 130 -12.93 14.07 7.17
C ASN A 130 -12.22 14.53 8.47
N LYS A 131 -10.91 14.30 8.58
CA LYS A 131 -10.09 14.68 9.74
C LYS A 131 -8.62 14.70 9.37
N LYS A 132 -7.79 15.40 10.16
CA LYS A 132 -6.33 15.35 10.03
C LYS A 132 -5.80 13.94 10.30
N ILE A 133 -5.14 13.32 9.31
CA ILE A 133 -4.57 11.97 9.46
C ILE A 133 -3.09 11.96 9.85
N ALA A 134 -2.34 13.01 9.53
CA ALA A 134 -0.90 13.06 9.83
C ALA A 134 -0.56 12.80 11.32
N PRO A 135 -1.31 13.31 12.31
CA PRO A 135 -1.06 12.99 13.71
C PRO A 135 -1.22 11.51 14.05
N LEU A 136 -2.04 10.76 13.30
CA LEU A 136 -2.26 9.32 13.51
C LEU A 136 -1.09 8.48 12.99
N LEU A 137 -0.28 9.03 12.09
CA LEU A 137 0.86 8.34 11.47
C LEU A 137 2.17 8.57 12.22
N LYS A 138 2.18 9.52 13.16
CA LYS A 138 3.36 9.90 13.94
C LYS A 138 3.95 8.66 14.65
N ASP A 139 5.27 8.54 14.58
CA ASP A 139 6.06 7.44 15.17
C ASP A 139 5.75 6.03 14.60
N LEU A 140 4.82 5.94 13.63
CA LEU A 140 4.42 4.69 12.99
C LEU A 140 4.88 4.59 11.54
N ILE A 141 4.80 5.68 10.78
CA ILE A 141 5.19 5.75 9.37
C ILE A 141 6.45 6.60 9.22
N ASP A 142 7.49 6.02 8.64
CA ASP A 142 8.80 6.66 8.47
C ASP A 142 8.91 7.43 7.15
N THR A 143 8.11 7.07 6.14
CA THR A 143 8.14 7.72 4.83
C THR A 143 6.75 7.82 4.22
N VAL A 144 6.44 8.97 3.62
CA VAL A 144 5.22 9.20 2.85
C VAL A 144 5.61 9.50 1.41
N SER A 145 5.16 8.65 0.48
CA SER A 145 5.33 8.84 -0.96
C SER A 145 4.00 9.29 -1.55
N ILE A 146 3.94 10.55 -2.01
CA ILE A 146 2.73 11.15 -2.56
C ILE A 146 2.78 11.11 -4.08
N SER A 147 1.72 10.57 -4.70
CA SER A 147 1.55 10.55 -6.15
C SER A 147 1.07 11.90 -6.68
N LEU A 148 1.97 12.89 -6.72
CA LEU A 148 1.69 14.22 -7.27
C LEU A 148 1.91 14.21 -8.78
N ASN A 149 0.81 14.08 -9.54
CA ASN A 149 0.86 13.82 -11.00
C ASN A 149 0.64 15.06 -11.88
N ALA A 150 0.37 16.22 -11.28
CA ALA A 150 0.17 17.49 -11.98
C ALA A 150 0.54 18.66 -11.09
N SER A 151 0.76 19.84 -11.71
CA SER A 151 1.17 21.06 -11.00
C SER A 151 0.01 22.00 -10.67
N THR A 152 -1.19 21.77 -11.22
CA THR A 152 -2.40 22.54 -10.92
C THR A 152 -3.54 21.62 -10.48
N GLU A 153 -4.51 22.18 -9.76
CA GLU A 153 -5.70 21.46 -9.28
C GLU A 153 -6.57 20.97 -10.45
N GLU A 154 -6.69 21.74 -11.53
CA GLU A 154 -7.47 21.37 -12.72
C GLU A 154 -6.83 20.22 -13.48
N GLU A 155 -5.51 20.27 -13.68
CA GLU A 155 -4.77 19.20 -14.34
C GLU A 155 -4.77 17.93 -13.48
N TYR A 156 -4.59 18.08 -12.17
CA TYR A 156 -4.65 16.96 -11.23
C TYR A 156 -6.02 16.30 -11.24
N TYR A 157 -7.10 17.09 -11.20
CA TYR A 157 -8.46 16.57 -11.29
C TYR A 157 -8.73 15.89 -12.64
N LYS A 158 -8.29 16.50 -13.76
CA LYS A 158 -8.44 15.91 -15.10
C LYS A 158 -7.77 14.52 -15.20
N LEU A 159 -6.60 14.37 -14.59
CA LEU A 159 -5.84 13.12 -14.59
C LEU A 159 -6.39 12.08 -13.60
N THR A 160 -6.73 12.50 -12.38
CA THR A 160 -7.11 11.59 -11.29
C THR A 160 -8.60 11.28 -11.25
N GLN A 161 -9.44 12.15 -11.81
CA GLN A 161 -10.89 12.05 -11.79
C GLN A 161 -11.41 11.77 -10.38
N SER A 162 -10.86 12.47 -9.38
CA SER A 162 -11.21 12.31 -7.97
C SER A 162 -12.68 12.61 -7.70
N LYS A 163 -13.34 11.81 -6.85
CA LYS A 163 -14.71 12.08 -6.38
C LYS A 163 -14.86 13.42 -5.64
N PHE A 164 -13.74 14.00 -5.19
CA PHE A 164 -13.71 15.30 -4.51
C PHE A 164 -13.66 16.49 -5.48
N GLY A 165 -13.59 16.27 -6.80
CA GLY A 165 -13.51 17.35 -7.78
C GLY A 165 -12.19 18.12 -7.67
N ILE A 166 -12.24 19.42 -8.00
CA ILE A 166 -11.10 20.35 -7.91
C ILE A 166 -10.50 20.46 -6.50
N LYS A 167 -11.25 20.12 -5.45
CA LYS A 167 -10.75 20.15 -4.07
C LYS A 167 -9.70 19.08 -3.77
N SER A 168 -9.51 18.10 -4.68
CA SER A 168 -8.51 17.04 -4.53
C SER A 168 -7.09 17.58 -4.62
#